data_AF-A0A535X0H0-F1
#
_entry.id   AF-A0A535X0H0-F1
#
_cell.length_a   1.000
_cell.length_b   1.000
_cell.length_c   1.000
_cell.angle_alpha   90.00
_cell.angle_beta   90.00
_cell.angle_gamma   90.00
#
_symmetry.space_group_name_H-M   'P 1'
#
loop_
_entity.id
_entity.type
_entity.pdbx_description
1 polymer ?
#
loop_
_entity_poly.entity_id
_entity_poly.type
_entity_poly.pdbx_seq_one_letter_code
_entity_poly.pdbx_strand_id
1 'polypeptide(L)'
;MYEAIQAETQRTTLRVIATRAQEAKRKLSLYGLDRILWGLEELNLAERTVVPRHLVEQLRGFGVPYAPGITIPDLIELVFTAQEEFMNVEPDEINRVPTIEELEVYFEQSRVA
;
A
#
# COMPACT_ATOMS: atom_id res chain seq x y z
N MET A 1 27.50 26.19 -8.92
CA MET A 1 27.85 24.78 -8.60
C MET A 1 27.29 24.37 -7.23
N TYR A 2 27.59 25.11 -6.15
CA TYR A 2 27.05 24.83 -4.79
C TYR A 2 25.52 24.86 -4.69
N GLU A 3 24.85 25.82 -5.32
CA GLU A 3 23.38 25.93 -5.28
C GLU A 3 22.67 24.77 -6.02
N ALA A 4 23.27 24.28 -7.11
CA ALA A 4 22.74 23.13 -7.85
C ALA A 4 22.81 21.84 -7.03
N ILE A 5 23.94 21.61 -6.35
CA ILE A 5 24.14 20.45 -5.46
C ILE A 5 23.17 20.49 -4.28
N GLN A 6 22.93 21.67 -3.68
CA GLN A 6 21.95 21.82 -2.60
C GLN A 6 20.50 21.57 -3.05
N ALA A 7 20.10 22.10 -4.22
CA ALA A 7 18.76 21.88 -4.76
C ALA A 7 18.51 20.41 -5.12
N GLU A 8 19.53 19.72 -5.65
CA GLU A 8 19.46 18.29 -5.96
C GLU A 8 19.40 17.43 -4.70
N THR A 9 20.20 17.76 -3.68
CA THR A 9 20.14 17.10 -2.36
C THR A 9 18.76 17.24 -1.73
N GLN A 10 18.16 18.43 -1.76
CA GLN A 10 16.81 18.68 -1.24
C GLN A 10 15.73 17.89 -2.00
N ARG A 11 15.82 17.82 -3.33
CA ARG A 11 14.90 17.00 -4.16
C ARG A 11 15.00 15.52 -3.81
N THR A 12 16.20 15.00 -3.62
CA THR A 12 16.43 13.60 -3.22
C THR A 12 15.86 13.32 -1.84
N THR A 13 16.09 14.21 -0.86
CA THR A 13 15.50 14.07 0.48
C THR A 13 13.97 14.08 0.45
N LEU A 14 13.36 15.00 -0.31
CA LEU A 14 11.90 15.06 -0.45
C LEU A 14 11.33 13.81 -1.12
N ARG A 15 12.00 13.26 -2.14
CA ARG A 15 11.61 11.99 -2.77
C ARG A 15 11.64 10.84 -1.77
N VAL A 16 12.72 10.70 -1.00
CA VAL A 16 12.84 9.65 0.03
C VAL A 16 11.73 9.77 1.09
N ILE A 17 11.42 10.98 1.55
CA ILE A 17 10.34 11.21 2.51
C ILE A 17 8.98 10.84 1.90
N ALA A 18 8.72 11.25 0.65
CA ALA A 18 7.48 10.94 -0.05
C ALA A 18 7.29 9.43 -0.23
N THR A 19 8.31 8.71 -0.68
CA THR A 19 8.28 7.24 -0.81
C THR A 19 8.00 6.57 0.53
N ARG A 20 8.70 6.97 1.61
CA ARG A 20 8.45 6.42 2.96
C ARG A 20 7.03 6.70 3.45
N ALA A 21 6.51 7.91 3.19
CA ALA A 21 5.15 8.27 3.55
C ALA A 21 4.12 7.42 2.78
N GLN A 22 4.37 7.16 1.51
CA GLN A 22 3.53 6.29 0.66
C GLN A 22 3.55 4.84 1.15
N GLU A 23 4.72 4.29 1.49
CA GLU A 23 4.85 2.96 2.08
C GLU A 23 4.14 2.86 3.44
N ALA A 24 4.30 3.87 4.30
CA ALA A 24 3.63 3.92 5.59
C ALA A 24 2.11 3.95 5.42
N LYS A 25 1.61 4.78 4.50
CA LYS A 25 0.18 4.82 4.14
C LYS A 25 -0.31 3.46 3.67
N ARG A 26 0.43 2.80 2.76
CA ARG A 26 0.10 1.45 2.25
C ARG A 26 -0.01 0.42 3.38
N LYS A 27 0.97 0.38 4.27
CA LYS A 27 0.97 -0.54 5.43
C LYS A 27 -0.20 -0.27 6.37
N LEU A 28 -0.49 1.00 6.66
CA LEU A 28 -1.64 1.38 7.49
C LEU A 28 -2.97 1.01 6.83
N SER A 29 -3.10 1.19 5.52
CA SER A 29 -4.28 0.81 4.77
C SER A 29 -4.51 -0.71 4.82
N LEU A 30 -3.47 -1.50 4.55
CA LEU A 30 -3.54 -2.97 4.66
C LEU A 30 -3.93 -3.43 6.06
N TYR A 31 -3.32 -2.85 7.10
CA TYR A 31 -3.66 -3.16 8.49
C TYR A 31 -5.11 -2.80 8.83
N GLY A 32 -5.60 -1.65 8.34
CA GLY A 32 -6.99 -1.24 8.53
C GLY A 32 -7.98 -2.21 7.87
N LEU A 33 -7.71 -2.59 6.62
CA LEU A 33 -8.53 -3.56 5.88
C LEU A 33 -8.51 -4.95 6.51
N ASP A 34 -7.37 -5.41 7.02
CA ASP A 34 -7.24 -6.71 7.70
C ASP A 34 -8.11 -6.79 8.98
N ARG A 35 -8.17 -5.69 9.75
CA ARG A 35 -9.07 -5.62 10.91
C ARG A 35 -10.54 -5.67 10.54
N ILE A 36 -10.92 -5.07 9.41
CA ILE A 36 -12.29 -5.14 8.89
C ILE A 36 -12.60 -6.58 8.47
N LEU A 37 -11.67 -7.22 7.76
CA LEU A 37 -11.79 -8.61 7.34
C LEU A 37 -12.04 -9.53 8.53
N TRP A 38 -11.23 -9.44 9.59
CA TRP A 38 -11.45 -10.22 10.82
C TRP A 38 -12.85 -10.00 11.41
N GLY A 39 -13.31 -8.75 11.49
CA GLY A 39 -14.65 -8.45 12.01
C GLY A 39 -15.77 -9.05 11.15
N LEU A 40 -15.61 -9.07 9.83
CA LEU A 40 -16.57 -9.72 8.93
C LEU A 40 -16.51 -11.25 9.03
N GLU A 41 -15.33 -11.83 9.14
CA GLU A 41 -15.14 -13.28 9.32
C GLU A 41 -15.75 -13.77 10.63
N GLU A 42 -15.56 -13.05 11.74
CA GLU A 42 -16.21 -13.36 13.03
C GLU A 42 -17.73 -13.36 12.91
N LEU A 43 -18.30 -12.38 12.20
CA LEU A 43 -19.74 -12.31 11.96
C LEU A 43 -20.22 -13.47 11.08
N ASN A 44 -19.47 -13.81 10.04
CA ASN A 44 -19.79 -14.90 9.13
C ASN A 44 -19.76 -16.26 9.86
N LEU A 45 -18.73 -16.50 10.68
CA LEU A 45 -18.61 -17.69 11.54
C LEU A 45 -19.75 -17.80 12.56
N ALA A 46 -20.23 -16.66 13.06
CA ALA A 46 -21.39 -16.60 13.96
C ALA A 46 -22.74 -16.58 13.23
N GLU A 47 -22.76 -16.84 11.91
CA GLU A 47 -23.94 -16.84 11.04
C GLU A 47 -24.79 -15.56 11.16
N ARG A 48 -24.13 -14.42 11.41
CA ARG A 48 -24.79 -13.12 11.49
C ARG A 48 -25.11 -12.62 10.08
N THR A 49 -26.23 -11.93 9.95
CA THR A 49 -26.67 -11.32 8.69
C THR A 49 -26.63 -9.79 8.73
N VAL A 50 -26.36 -9.21 9.90
CA VAL A 50 -26.36 -7.77 10.13
C VAL A 50 -24.94 -7.32 10.45
N VAL A 51 -24.43 -6.39 9.65
CA VAL A 51 -23.13 -5.76 9.87
C VAL A 51 -23.27 -4.61 10.86
N PRO A 52 -22.50 -4.59 11.97
CA PRO A 52 -22.50 -3.50 12.92
C PRO A 52 -22.15 -2.15 12.27
N ARG A 53 -22.75 -1.07 12.78
CA ARG A 53 -22.56 0.28 12.26
C ARG A 53 -21.08 0.71 12.17
N HIS A 54 -20.27 0.37 13.18
CA HIS A 54 -18.85 0.74 13.19
C HIS A 54 -18.06 0.10 12.05
N LEU A 55 -18.37 -1.17 11.71
CA LEU A 55 -17.78 -1.88 10.57
C LEU A 55 -18.21 -1.25 9.24
N VAL A 56 -19.49 -0.85 9.13
CA VAL A 56 -19.98 -0.11 7.94
C VAL A 56 -19.26 1.22 7.75
N GLU A 57 -19.03 1.97 8.83
CA GLU A 57 -18.29 3.23 8.79
C GLU A 57 -16.83 3.01 8.37
N GLN A 58 -16.19 1.95 8.87
CA GLN A 58 -14.84 1.55 8.47
C GLN A 58 -14.77 1.15 6.99
N LEU A 59 -15.67 0.28 6.51
CA LEU A 59 -15.76 -0.13 5.11
C LEU A 59 -15.82 1.09 4.19
N ARG A 60 -16.72 2.04 4.48
CA ARG A 60 -16.83 3.30 3.72
C ARG A 60 -15.57 4.16 3.82
N GLY A 61 -14.91 4.19 4.97
CA GLY A 61 -13.66 4.90 5.18
C GLY A 61 -12.52 4.41 4.28
N PHE A 62 -12.53 3.13 3.92
CA PHE A 62 -11.60 2.53 2.97
C PHE A 62 -12.14 2.44 1.54
N GLY A 63 -13.28 3.06 1.25
CA GLY A 63 -13.87 3.06 -0.10
C GLY A 63 -14.58 1.76 -0.48
N VAL A 64 -14.76 0.83 0.46
CA VAL A 64 -15.49 -0.43 0.22
C VAL A 64 -16.99 -0.14 0.22
N PRO A 65 -17.71 -0.43 -0.87
CA PRO A 65 -19.13 -0.13 -0.96
C PRO A 65 -19.95 -1.02 -0.01
N TYR A 66 -20.92 -0.40 0.69
CA TYR A 66 -21.85 -1.10 1.56
C TYR A 66 -23.28 -0.65 1.26
N ALA A 67 -24.15 -1.63 0.95
CA ALA A 67 -25.57 -1.44 0.72
C ALA A 67 -26.40 -2.41 1.58
N PRO A 68 -27.60 -2.02 2.03
CA PRO A 68 -28.51 -2.96 2.68
C PRO A 68 -28.81 -4.14 1.75
N GLY A 69 -28.59 -5.37 2.23
CA GLY A 69 -28.83 -6.60 1.48
C GLY A 69 -27.60 -7.25 0.87
N ILE A 70 -26.43 -6.61 0.89
CA ILE A 70 -25.18 -7.30 0.59
C ILE A 70 -24.88 -8.34 1.67
N THR A 71 -24.41 -9.52 1.29
CA THR A 71 -24.09 -10.57 2.25
C THR A 71 -22.71 -10.34 2.87
N ILE A 72 -22.46 -10.92 4.05
CA ILE A 72 -21.14 -10.84 4.69
C ILE A 72 -20.04 -11.49 3.83
N PRO A 73 -20.26 -12.67 3.21
CA PRO A 73 -19.31 -13.22 2.23
C PRO A 73 -18.98 -12.26 1.09
N ASP A 74 -19.99 -11.60 0.48
CA ASP A 74 -19.73 -10.64 -0.59
C ASP A 74 -18.90 -9.44 -0.10
N LEU A 75 -19.12 -8.99 1.13
CA LEU A 75 -18.31 -7.92 1.73
C LEU A 75 -16.86 -8.35 1.97
N ILE A 76 -16.63 -9.61 2.35
CA ILE A 76 -15.29 -10.18 2.49
C ILE A 76 -14.55 -10.12 1.14
N GLU A 77 -15.19 -10.52 0.04
CA GLU A 77 -14.61 -10.44 -1.31
C GLU A 77 -14.30 -9.00 -1.74
N LEU A 78 -15.18 -8.05 -1.41
CA LEU A 78 -14.93 -6.63 -1.68
C LEU A 78 -13.75 -6.08 -0.87
N VAL A 79 -13.57 -6.53 0.38
CA VAL A 79 -12.41 -6.16 1.20
C VAL A 79 -11.12 -6.76 0.63
N PHE A 80 -11.14 -8.02 0.16
CA PHE A 80 -9.98 -8.60 -0.54
C PHE A 80 -9.62 -7.80 -1.80
N THR A 81 -10.61 -7.45 -2.61
CA THR A 81 -10.41 -6.59 -3.79
C THR A 81 -9.74 -5.26 -3.41
N ALA A 82 -10.19 -4.63 -2.34
CA ALA A 82 -9.57 -3.40 -1.84
C ALA A 82 -8.15 -3.61 -1.31
N GLN A 83 -7.83 -4.77 -0.73
CA GLN A 83 -6.47 -5.10 -0.30
C GLN A 83 -5.51 -5.30 -1.48
N GLU A 84 -5.97 -5.88 -2.59
CA GLU A 84 -5.15 -6.12 -3.78
C GLU A 84 -4.50 -4.84 -4.33
N GLU A 85 -5.21 -3.71 -4.29
CA GLU A 85 -4.68 -2.40 -4.69
C GLU A 85 -3.40 -2.01 -3.93
N PHE A 86 -3.27 -2.48 -2.68
CA PHE A 86 -2.12 -2.20 -1.83
C PHE A 86 -1.07 -3.32 -1.83
N MET A 87 -1.39 -4.50 -2.35
CA MET A 87 -0.45 -5.63 -2.47
C MET A 87 0.31 -5.62 -3.79
N ASN A 88 -0.35 -5.25 -4.90
CA ASN A 88 0.21 -5.31 -6.25
C ASN A 88 1.02 -4.06 -6.64
N VAL A 89 1.84 -3.54 -5.72
CA VAL A 89 2.65 -2.35 -5.97
C VAL A 89 4.08 -2.77 -6.30
N GLU A 90 4.53 -2.51 -7.53
CA GLU A 90 5.93 -2.66 -7.91
C GLU A 90 6.80 -1.80 -6.98
N PRO A 91 7.96 -2.32 -6.50
CA PRO A 91 8.87 -1.52 -5.68
C PRO A 91 9.33 -0.30 -6.48
N ASP A 92 9.15 0.90 -5.91
CA ASP A 92 9.70 2.15 -6.47
C ASP A 92 11.19 1.96 -6.78
N GLU A 93 11.68 2.54 -7.90
CA GLU A 93 13.09 2.46 -8.34
C GLU A 93 14.11 2.80 -7.24
N ILE A 94 13.72 3.63 -6.26
CA ILE A 94 14.54 4.03 -5.11
C ILE A 94 14.86 2.84 -4.18
N ASN A 95 13.96 1.86 -4.09
CA ASN A 95 14.12 0.62 -3.32
C ASN A 95 14.39 -0.60 -4.21
N ARG A 96 14.52 -0.40 -5.54
CA ARG A 96 14.88 -1.45 -6.48
C ARG A 96 16.35 -1.83 -6.29
N VAL A 97 16.60 -3.11 -6.08
CA VAL A 97 17.97 -3.65 -6.15
C VAL A 97 18.41 -3.57 -7.63
N PRO A 98 19.54 -2.92 -7.95
CA PRO A 98 20.04 -2.85 -9.32
C PRO A 98 20.22 -4.26 -9.90
N THR A 99 19.96 -4.43 -11.20
CA THR A 99 20.22 -5.72 -11.85
C THR A 99 21.71 -5.96 -11.98
N ILE A 100 22.10 -7.23 -12.19
CA ILE A 100 23.51 -7.58 -12.42
C ILE A 100 24.07 -6.79 -13.62
N GLU A 101 23.29 -6.61 -14.68
CA GLU A 101 23.72 -5.86 -15.87
C GLU A 101 23.93 -4.36 -15.58
N GLU A 102 23.07 -3.75 -14.75
CA GLU A 102 23.22 -2.35 -14.33
C GLU A 102 24.46 -2.16 -13.44
N LEU A 103 24.77 -3.15 -12.58
CA LEU A 103 25.98 -3.15 -11.76
C LEU A 103 27.24 -3.29 -12.60
N GLU A 104 27.25 -4.17 -13.60
CA GLU A 104 28.39 -4.36 -14.52
C GLU A 104 28.73 -3.07 -15.26
N VAL A 105 27.72 -2.37 -15.81
CA VAL A 105 27.92 -1.07 -16.47
C VAL A 105 28.53 -0.04 -15.52
N TYR A 106 28.09 -0.01 -14.26
CA TYR A 106 28.63 0.92 -13.25
C TYR A 106 30.10 0.62 -12.90
N PHE A 107 30.47 -0.66 -12.79
CA PHE A 107 31.85 -1.08 -12.54
C PHE A 107 32.75 -0.85 -13.75
N GLU A 108 32.25 -1.03 -14.97
CA GLU A 108 32.98 -0.74 -16.21
C GLU A 108 33.30 0.76 -16.31
N GLN A 109 32.33 1.63 -16.03
CA GLN A 109 32.51 3.09 -16.05
C GLN A 109 33.49 3.57 -14.97
N SER A 110 33.49 2.94 -13.79
CA SER A 110 34.39 3.28 -12.68
C SER A 110 35.85 2.86 -12.94
N ARG A 111 36.11 1.94 -13.88
CA ARG A 111 37.47 1.48 -14.24
C ARG A 111 38.18 2.36 -15.27
N VAL A 112 37.45 3.22 -15.98
CA VAL A 112 37.99 4.07 -17.07
C VAL A 112 38.19 5.52 -16.59
N ALA A 113 37.81 5.84 -15.35
CA ALA A 113 37.99 7.14 -14.70
C ALA A 113 39.32 7.25 -13.96
#